data_AF-A0A0X3BP12-F1
#
_entry.id   AF-A0A0X3BP12-F1
#
_cell.length_a   1.000
_cell.length_b   1.000
_cell.length_c   1.000
_cell.angle_alpha   90.00
_cell.angle_beta   90.00
_cell.angle_gamma   90.00
#
_symmetry.space_group_name_H-M   'P 1'
#
loop_
_entity.id
_entity.type
_entity.pdbx_description
1 polymer ?
#
loop_
_entity_poly.entity_id
_entity_poly.type
_entity_poly.pdbx_seq_one_letter_code
_entity_poly.pdbx_strand_id
1 'polypeptide(L)'
;MCPAVLYRRLPGEGLDEVIAGFREAAAWDPGGTVLIVPTSRLADDIAHRLIAEGTPIFGDAVTTLAGFARRVFEDHAKTESLITGAQSRLIIADILATRAADLPLLVRGDRPGSGVVNELATLVEVLTTRKVDYPAALGDLQGAKSAEIGLVLEAYLRFLDEHDLVDESTLLARAGPGWLAGGRPGPHRPGLHLRALRAGAARAGPHPRHQGARSRVPLRGSVG
;
A
#
# COMPACT_ATOMS: atom_id res chain seq x y z
N MET A 1 -11.34 -19.44 9.86
CA MET A 1 -11.33 -18.61 8.64
C MET A 1 -12.57 -17.75 8.67
N CYS A 2 -12.44 -16.43 8.71
CA CYS A 2 -13.62 -15.56 8.55
C CYS A 2 -14.13 -15.64 7.11
N PRO A 3 -15.45 -15.78 6.89
CA PRO A 3 -16.02 -15.69 5.56
C PRO A 3 -15.84 -14.25 5.03
N ALA A 4 -15.25 -14.12 3.85
CA ALA A 4 -15.23 -12.85 3.13
C ALA A 4 -16.49 -12.76 2.25
N VAL A 5 -17.24 -11.67 2.37
CA VAL A 5 -18.43 -11.40 1.57
C VAL A 5 -18.19 -10.18 0.70
N LEU A 6 -18.48 -10.30 -0.59
CA LEU A 6 -18.37 -9.20 -1.56
C LEU A 6 -19.77 -8.76 -2.00
N TYR A 7 -20.13 -7.52 -1.70
CA TYR A 7 -21.36 -6.89 -2.16
C TYR A 7 -21.10 -6.11 -3.45
N ARG A 8 -21.88 -6.36 -4.50
CA ARG A 8 -21.86 -5.60 -5.76
C ARG A 8 -23.12 -4.75 -5.84
N ARG A 9 -22.96 -3.42 -5.78
CA ARG A 9 -24.05 -2.43 -5.73
C ARG A 9 -23.80 -1.31 -6.73
N LEU A 10 -24.85 -0.60 -7.15
CA LEU A 10 -24.70 0.60 -7.96
C LEU A 10 -24.25 1.79 -7.09
N PRO A 11 -23.65 2.84 -7.69
CA PRO A 11 -23.36 4.07 -6.96
C PRO A 11 -24.62 4.64 -6.29
N GLY A 12 -24.52 4.95 -4.99
CA GLY A 12 -25.62 5.48 -4.19
C GLY A 12 -26.49 4.43 -3.48
N GLU A 13 -26.28 3.14 -3.73
CA GLU A 13 -27.02 2.05 -3.06
C GLU A 13 -26.24 1.44 -1.88
N GLY A 14 -26.98 0.86 -0.94
CA GLY A 14 -26.44 -0.06 0.07
C GLY A 14 -25.68 0.57 1.24
N LEU A 15 -25.51 1.91 1.29
CA LEU A 15 -24.85 2.56 2.41
C LEU A 15 -25.58 2.30 3.75
N ASP A 16 -26.90 2.42 3.76
CA ASP A 16 -27.69 2.19 4.98
C ASP A 16 -27.62 0.73 5.45
N GLU A 17 -27.57 -0.23 4.52
CA GLU A 17 -27.37 -1.65 4.81
C GLU A 17 -26.00 -1.90 5.45
N VAL A 18 -24.95 -1.24 4.93
CA VAL A 18 -23.59 -1.32 5.50
C VAL A 18 -23.54 -0.71 6.90
N ILE A 19 -24.20 0.43 7.11
CA ILE A 19 -24.28 1.06 8.43
C ILE A 19 -25.04 0.16 9.41
N ALA A 20 -26.17 -0.43 9.00
CA ALA A 20 -26.92 -1.36 9.83
C ALA A 20 -26.09 -2.60 10.21
N GLY A 21 -25.40 -3.21 9.23
CA GLY A 21 -24.50 -4.34 9.47
C GLY A 21 -23.33 -3.99 10.40
N PHE A 22 -22.76 -2.79 10.26
CA PHE A 22 -21.74 -2.29 11.19
C PHE A 22 -22.30 -2.14 12.61
N ARG A 23 -23.50 -1.57 12.78
CA ARG A 23 -24.13 -1.41 14.11
C ARG A 23 -24.35 -2.75 14.80
N GLU A 24 -24.86 -3.74 14.07
CA GLU A 24 -25.05 -5.08 14.59
C GLU A 24 -23.72 -5.67 15.05
N ALA A 25 -22.68 -5.62 14.21
CA ALA A 25 -21.35 -6.13 14.56
C ALA A 25 -20.73 -5.37 15.76
N ALA A 26 -20.83 -4.05 15.78
CA ALA A 26 -20.30 -3.21 16.84
C ALA A 26 -21.05 -3.40 18.17
N ALA A 27 -22.32 -3.80 18.16
CA ALA A 27 -23.04 -4.16 19.37
C ALA A 27 -22.49 -5.45 20.01
N TRP A 28 -22.00 -6.38 19.19
CA TRP A 28 -21.37 -7.62 19.66
C TRP A 28 -19.90 -7.44 20.05
N ASP A 29 -19.14 -6.65 19.30
CA ASP A 29 -17.73 -6.33 19.56
C ASP A 29 -17.42 -4.86 19.27
N PRO A 30 -17.65 -3.95 20.23
CA PRO A 30 -17.46 -2.52 20.03
C PRO A 30 -16.00 -2.10 19.82
N GLY A 31 -15.04 -2.91 20.30
CA GLY A 31 -13.61 -2.59 20.24
C GLY A 31 -12.92 -3.15 18.99
N GLY A 32 -13.38 -4.31 18.51
CA GLY A 32 -12.82 -5.01 17.35
C GLY A 32 -13.55 -4.77 16.03
N THR A 33 -14.74 -4.16 16.05
CA THR A 33 -15.47 -3.81 14.82
C THR A 33 -15.01 -2.46 14.27
N VAL A 34 -14.61 -2.41 13.00
CA VAL A 34 -14.20 -1.18 12.31
C VAL A 34 -14.88 -1.07 10.95
N LEU A 35 -15.43 0.10 10.64
CA LEU A 35 -15.94 0.48 9.32
C LEU A 35 -14.93 1.38 8.61
N ILE A 36 -14.28 0.84 7.57
CA ILE A 36 -13.32 1.59 6.76
C ILE A 36 -14.02 2.15 5.52
N VAL A 37 -13.98 3.48 5.35
CA VAL A 37 -14.59 4.19 4.21
C VAL A 37 -13.55 4.99 3.41
N PRO A 38 -13.88 5.39 2.17
CA PRO A 38 -12.89 6.01 1.27
C PRO A 38 -12.41 7.41 1.69
N THR A 39 -13.21 8.19 2.43
CA THR A 39 -12.91 9.58 2.77
C THR A 39 -13.25 9.90 4.21
N SER A 40 -12.49 10.81 4.83
CA SER A 40 -12.76 11.27 6.19
C SER A 40 -14.12 11.93 6.30
N ARG A 41 -14.54 12.69 5.27
CA ARG A 41 -15.87 13.28 5.24
C ARG A 41 -16.98 12.24 5.36
N LEU A 42 -16.90 11.13 4.62
CA LEU A 42 -17.88 10.06 4.73
C LEU A 42 -17.82 9.38 6.11
N ALA A 43 -16.61 9.22 6.66
CA ALA A 43 -16.44 8.66 8.00
C ALA A 43 -17.13 9.54 9.04
N ASP A 44 -16.90 10.85 8.98
CA ASP A 44 -17.50 11.86 9.84
C ASP A 44 -19.03 11.85 9.67
N ASP A 45 -19.54 11.91 8.44
CA ASP A 45 -20.98 11.90 8.15
C ASP A 45 -21.67 10.67 8.75
N ILE A 46 -21.06 9.48 8.63
CA ILE A 46 -21.60 8.24 9.20
C ILE A 46 -21.50 8.25 10.72
N ALA A 47 -20.37 8.68 11.30
CA ALA A 47 -20.19 8.77 12.74
C ALA A 47 -21.23 9.69 13.40
N HIS A 48 -21.51 10.85 12.79
CA HIS A 48 -22.54 11.77 13.26
C HIS A 48 -23.93 11.15 13.21
N ARG A 49 -24.27 10.42 12.14
CA ARG A 49 -25.56 9.69 12.05
C ARG A 49 -25.70 8.68 13.18
N LEU A 50 -24.65 7.88 13.43
CA LEU A 50 -24.64 6.87 14.49
C LEU A 50 -24.83 7.47 15.88
N ILE A 51 -24.14 8.58 16.17
CA ILE A 51 -24.28 9.31 17.44
C ILE A 51 -25.71 9.88 17.57
N ALA A 52 -26.24 10.50 16.52
CA ALA A 52 -27.59 11.08 16.53
C ALA A 52 -28.67 10.01 16.75
N GLU A 53 -28.43 8.79 16.29
CA GLU A 53 -29.31 7.63 16.49
C GLU A 53 -29.04 6.89 17.82
N GLY A 54 -28.18 7.42 18.69
CA GLY A 54 -27.89 6.89 20.02
C GLY A 54 -27.01 5.63 20.02
N THR A 55 -26.30 5.34 18.93
CA THR A 55 -25.37 4.21 18.87
C THR A 55 -24.02 4.65 19.46
N PRO A 56 -23.54 4.02 20.55
CA PRO A 56 -22.22 4.34 21.09
C PRO A 56 -21.14 3.89 20.11
N ILE A 57 -20.34 4.85 19.63
CA ILE A 57 -19.15 4.60 18.82
C ILE A 57 -17.91 4.89 19.67
N PHE A 58 -16.94 3.97 19.68
CA PHE A 58 -15.71 4.11 20.45
C PHE A 58 -14.56 4.53 19.54
N GLY A 59 -13.98 5.71 19.80
CA GLY A 59 -12.85 6.24 19.04
C GLY A 59 -13.10 6.24 17.53
N ASP A 60 -12.08 5.85 16.76
CA ASP A 60 -12.09 5.84 15.30
C ASP A 60 -12.71 4.55 14.71
N ALA A 61 -13.81 4.06 15.29
CA ALA A 61 -14.50 2.86 14.81
C ALA A 61 -15.07 3.02 13.39
N VAL A 62 -15.37 4.24 12.97
CA VAL A 62 -15.63 4.60 11.57
C VAL A 62 -14.50 5.50 11.10
N THR A 63 -13.71 5.04 10.13
CA THR A 63 -12.47 5.72 9.75
C THR A 63 -12.09 5.47 8.30
N THR A 64 -11.02 6.10 7.84
CA THR A 64 -10.41 5.78 6.54
C THR A 64 -9.36 4.69 6.68
N LEU A 65 -8.88 4.15 5.56
CA LEU A 65 -7.77 3.20 5.61
C LEU A 65 -6.50 3.81 6.25
N ALA A 66 -6.24 5.10 6.02
CA ALA A 66 -5.14 5.82 6.64
C ALA A 66 -5.36 6.00 8.16
N GLY A 67 -6.56 6.43 8.56
CA GLY A 67 -6.90 6.57 9.98
C GLY A 67 -6.84 5.23 10.73
N PHE A 68 -7.29 4.14 10.10
CA PHE A 68 -7.13 2.80 10.67
C PHE A 68 -5.66 2.41 10.82
N ALA A 69 -4.81 2.65 9.81
CA ALA A 69 -3.38 2.34 9.89
C ALA A 69 -2.69 3.12 11.01
N ARG A 70 -3.08 4.39 11.19
CA ARG A 70 -2.60 5.24 12.28
C ARG A 70 -3.04 4.73 13.65
N ARG A 71 -4.31 4.35 13.82
CA ARG A 71 -4.79 3.73 15.06
C ARG A 71 -3.99 2.46 15.39
N VAL A 72 -3.80 1.57 14.42
CA VAL A 72 -3.01 0.35 14.61
C VAL A 72 -1.56 0.68 14.98
N PHE A 73 -0.97 1.74 14.40
CA PHE A 73 0.35 2.22 14.81
C PHE A 73 0.35 2.70 16.26
N GLU A 74 -0.59 3.58 16.64
CA GLU A 74 -0.66 4.13 18.00
C GLU A 74 -0.90 3.03 19.06
N ASP A 75 -1.67 2.00 18.73
CA ASP A 75 -1.96 0.86 19.62
C ASP A 75 -0.76 -0.10 19.78
N HIS A 76 0.17 -0.16 18.81
CA HIS A 76 1.22 -1.18 18.75
C HIS A 76 2.67 -0.66 18.74
N ALA A 77 2.90 0.61 18.40
CA ALA A 77 4.22 1.22 18.35
C ALA A 77 4.85 1.18 19.75
N LYS A 78 6.12 0.77 19.81
CA LYS A 78 6.85 0.69 21.08
C LYS A 78 7.99 1.68 21.12
N THR A 79 8.76 1.71 20.05
CA THR A 79 9.93 2.59 19.89
C THR A 79 9.75 3.52 18.70
N GLU A 80 8.86 3.17 17.79
CA GLU A 80 8.65 3.89 16.55
C GLU A 80 7.95 5.23 16.78
N SER A 81 8.37 6.25 16.02
CA SER A 81 7.80 7.60 16.08
C SER A 81 7.24 8.04 14.74
N LEU A 82 6.01 8.57 14.75
CA LEU A 82 5.38 9.12 13.56
C LEU A 82 5.98 10.50 13.24
N ILE A 83 6.40 10.70 11.99
CA ILE A 83 6.90 11.98 11.50
C ILE A 83 5.89 12.68 10.59
N THR A 84 5.92 14.01 10.63
CA THR A 84 5.12 14.88 9.77
C THR A 84 5.74 14.98 8.38
N GLY A 85 4.94 15.37 7.38
CA GLY A 85 5.45 15.64 6.03
C GLY A 85 6.49 16.77 5.98
N ALA A 86 6.50 17.69 6.95
CA ALA A 86 7.57 18.69 7.08
C ALA A 86 8.91 18.03 7.49
N GLN A 87 8.88 17.10 8.45
CA GLN A 87 10.05 16.33 8.85
C GLN A 87 10.53 15.41 7.72
N SER A 88 9.63 14.75 6.98
CA SER A 88 10.01 13.97 5.79
C SER A 88 10.78 14.79 4.76
N ARG A 89 10.34 16.03 4.50
CA ARG A 89 11.05 16.96 3.60
C ARG A 89 12.42 17.37 4.14
N LEU A 90 12.56 17.58 5.44
CA LEU A 90 13.86 17.88 6.05
C LEU A 90 14.83 16.71 5.89
N ILE A 91 14.36 15.48 6.11
CA ILE A 91 15.17 14.26 5.92
C ILE A 91 15.59 14.14 4.44
N ILE A 92 14.66 14.35 3.50
CA ILE A 92 14.99 14.32 2.05
C ILE A 92 16.01 15.41 1.71
N ALA A 93 15.85 16.64 2.22
CA ALA A 93 16.78 17.73 1.97
C ALA A 93 18.18 17.41 2.51
N ASP A 94 18.27 16.80 3.69
CA ASP A 94 19.52 16.34 4.29
C ASP A 94 20.19 15.26 3.43
N ILE A 95 19.45 14.23 3.02
CA ILE A 95 19.94 13.17 2.11
C ILE A 95 20.52 13.78 0.83
N LEU A 96 19.82 14.73 0.21
CA LEU A 96 20.29 15.39 -1.01
C LEU A 96 21.57 16.19 -0.77
N ALA A 97 21.69 16.87 0.36
CA ALA A 97 22.88 17.64 0.70
C ALA A 97 24.09 16.73 0.98
N THR A 98 23.91 15.68 1.78
CA THR A 98 24.98 14.73 2.14
C THR A 98 25.46 13.92 0.94
N ARG A 99 24.57 13.62 0.00
CA ARG A 99 24.86 12.78 -1.17
C ARG A 99 24.94 13.56 -2.48
N ALA A 100 25.18 14.87 -2.43
CA ALA A 100 25.19 15.72 -3.62
C ALA A 100 26.15 15.21 -4.72
N ALA A 101 27.29 14.65 -4.35
CA ALA A 101 28.26 14.07 -5.28
C ALA A 101 27.73 12.83 -6.03
N ASP A 102 26.84 12.06 -5.41
CA ASP A 102 26.20 10.88 -6.02
C ASP A 102 24.97 11.26 -6.87
N LEU A 103 24.48 12.49 -6.76
CA LEU A 103 23.19 12.94 -7.29
C LEU A 103 23.31 14.17 -8.22
N PRO A 104 24.19 14.14 -9.24
CA PRO A 104 24.46 15.30 -10.09
C PRO A 104 23.27 15.76 -10.95
N LEU A 105 22.27 14.89 -11.19
CA LEU A 105 21.06 15.25 -11.94
C LEU A 105 19.96 15.84 -11.06
N LEU A 106 19.99 15.58 -9.74
CA LEU A 106 19.03 16.11 -8.77
C LEU A 106 19.54 17.35 -8.03
N VAL A 107 20.84 17.46 -7.79
CA VAL A 107 21.45 18.56 -7.03
C VAL A 107 22.36 19.38 -7.94
N ARG A 108 22.07 20.67 -8.07
CA ARG A 108 22.90 21.64 -8.80
C ARG A 108 23.53 22.60 -7.80
N GLY A 109 24.85 22.51 -7.59
CA GLY A 109 25.58 23.32 -6.61
C GLY A 109 25.54 22.77 -5.19
N ASP A 110 25.76 23.62 -4.19
CA ASP A 110 26.00 23.20 -2.79
C ASP A 110 24.73 22.90 -1.98
N ARG A 111 23.52 23.22 -2.50
CA ARG A 111 22.26 22.98 -1.80
C ARG A 111 21.15 22.48 -2.73
N PRO A 112 20.32 21.54 -2.26
CA PRO A 112 19.15 21.11 -3.01
C PRO A 112 18.12 22.24 -3.12
N GLY A 113 17.52 22.40 -4.30
CA GLY A 113 16.42 23.33 -4.51
C GLY A 113 15.16 22.85 -3.78
N SER A 114 14.43 23.76 -3.13
CA SER A 114 13.19 23.43 -2.40
C SER A 114 12.10 22.79 -3.28
N GLY A 115 12.06 23.15 -4.58
CA GLY A 115 11.17 22.51 -5.56
C GLY A 115 11.46 21.01 -5.71
N VAL A 116 12.74 20.64 -5.83
CA VAL A 116 13.18 19.24 -5.96
C VAL A 116 12.83 18.43 -4.71
N VAL A 117 13.01 19.00 -3.52
CA VAL A 117 12.63 18.36 -2.25
C VAL A 117 11.13 18.06 -2.21
N ASN A 118 10.30 19.02 -2.61
CA ASN A 118 8.85 18.85 -2.62
C ASN A 118 8.40 17.79 -3.65
N GLU A 119 8.95 17.83 -4.86
CA GLU A 119 8.65 16.86 -5.91
C GLU A 119 9.06 15.44 -5.50
N LEU A 120 10.24 15.29 -4.89
CA LEU A 120 10.72 14.00 -4.39
C LEU A 120 9.85 13.49 -3.23
N ALA A 121 9.46 14.35 -2.29
CA ALA A 121 8.58 13.96 -1.19
C ALA A 121 7.25 13.39 -1.72
N THR A 122 6.61 14.08 -2.67
CA THR A 122 5.39 13.60 -3.33
C THR A 122 5.62 12.30 -4.09
N LEU A 123 6.75 12.19 -4.82
CA LEU A 123 7.05 10.97 -5.57
C LEU A 123 7.27 9.78 -4.64
N VAL A 124 8.05 9.95 -3.56
CA VAL A 124 8.29 8.93 -2.54
C VAL A 124 6.98 8.45 -1.92
N GLU A 125 6.10 9.37 -1.53
CA GLU A 125 4.77 9.05 -0.99
C GLU A 125 3.97 8.16 -1.96
N VAL A 126 3.92 8.54 -3.24
CA VAL A 126 3.19 7.79 -4.28
C VAL A 126 3.80 6.40 -4.51
N LEU A 127 5.13 6.32 -4.62
CA LEU A 127 5.84 5.06 -4.85
C LEU A 127 5.63 4.08 -3.70
N THR A 128 5.73 4.58 -2.46
CA THR A 128 5.52 3.79 -1.24
C THR A 128 4.08 3.32 -1.12
N THR A 129 3.11 4.23 -1.24
CA THR A 129 1.68 3.92 -1.10
C THR A 129 1.22 2.88 -2.13
N ARG A 130 1.72 3.00 -3.37
CA ARG A 130 1.39 2.08 -4.47
C ARG A 130 2.27 0.84 -4.52
N LYS A 131 3.23 0.69 -3.59
CA LYS A 131 4.20 -0.43 -3.53
C LYS A 131 4.91 -0.65 -4.87
N VAL A 132 5.32 0.44 -5.50
CA VAL A 132 6.01 0.40 -6.79
C VAL A 132 7.46 -0.02 -6.58
N ASP A 133 7.90 -1.04 -7.32
CA ASP A 133 9.28 -1.50 -7.34
C ASP A 133 10.15 -0.52 -8.16
N TYR A 134 10.55 0.60 -7.56
CA TYR A 134 11.28 1.67 -8.24
C TYR A 134 12.81 1.52 -8.05
N PRO A 135 13.64 1.74 -9.10
CA PRO A 135 13.30 2.16 -10.45
C PRO A 135 12.93 1.02 -11.41
N ALA A 136 12.97 -0.25 -10.98
CA ALA A 136 12.79 -1.41 -11.85
C ALA A 136 11.46 -1.42 -12.64
N ALA A 137 10.40 -0.85 -12.07
CA ALA A 137 9.07 -0.71 -12.66
C ALA A 137 9.06 0.13 -13.95
N LEU A 138 10.13 0.89 -14.22
CA LEU A 138 10.26 1.67 -15.44
C LEU A 138 10.70 0.82 -16.65
N GLY A 139 11.28 -0.36 -16.42
CA GLY A 139 11.80 -1.21 -17.51
C GLY A 139 12.73 -0.43 -18.44
N ASP A 140 12.43 -0.43 -19.74
CA ASP A 140 13.22 0.25 -20.78
C ASP A 140 13.22 1.79 -20.65
N LEU A 141 12.32 2.37 -19.85
CA LEU A 141 12.29 3.81 -19.56
C LEU A 141 13.26 4.21 -18.43
N GLN A 142 13.92 3.25 -17.78
CA GLN A 142 14.90 3.54 -16.75
C GLN A 142 16.10 4.29 -17.35
N GLY A 143 16.47 5.41 -16.72
CA GLY A 143 17.66 6.18 -17.06
C GLY A 143 18.43 6.64 -15.82
N ALA A 144 19.44 7.48 -16.05
CA ALA A 144 20.31 8.00 -14.98
C ALA A 144 19.50 8.77 -13.91
N LYS A 145 18.58 9.65 -14.32
CA LYS A 145 17.74 10.41 -13.37
C LYS A 145 16.89 9.50 -12.48
N SER A 146 16.29 8.45 -13.04
CA SER A 146 15.52 7.49 -12.23
C SER A 146 16.40 6.64 -11.32
N ALA A 147 17.65 6.37 -11.69
CA ALA A 147 18.60 5.72 -10.81
C ALA A 147 18.92 6.60 -9.58
N GLU A 148 19.17 7.90 -9.79
CA GLU A 148 19.39 8.85 -8.69
C GLU A 148 18.16 8.98 -7.78
N ILE A 149 16.95 9.05 -8.34
CA ILE A 149 15.71 9.05 -7.55
C ILE A 149 15.60 7.75 -6.73
N GLY A 150 16.00 6.61 -7.31
CA GLY A 150 16.03 5.33 -6.62
C GLY A 150 16.99 5.34 -5.42
N LEU A 151 18.17 5.95 -5.58
CA LEU A 151 19.14 6.11 -4.48
C LEU A 151 18.59 6.98 -3.35
N VAL A 152 17.84 8.05 -3.67
CA VAL A 152 17.19 8.90 -2.67
C VAL A 152 16.07 8.15 -1.96
N LEU A 153 15.21 7.42 -2.69
CA LEU A 153 14.15 6.61 -2.11
C LEU A 153 14.72 5.55 -1.16
N GLU A 154 15.76 4.84 -1.59
CA GLU A 154 16.42 3.83 -0.75
C GLU A 154 17.04 4.45 0.50
N ALA A 155 17.73 5.59 0.37
CA ALA A 155 18.31 6.30 1.50
C ALA A 155 17.25 6.80 2.48
N TYR A 156 16.11 7.30 1.96
CA TYR A 156 15.01 7.77 2.78
C TYR A 156 14.38 6.64 3.59
N LEU A 157 14.02 5.53 2.94
CA LEU A 157 13.42 4.38 3.63
C LEU A 157 14.39 3.78 4.67
N ARG A 158 15.68 3.71 4.32
CA ARG A 158 16.73 3.27 5.24
C ARG A 158 16.86 4.19 6.44
N PHE A 159 16.85 5.51 6.23
CA PHE A 159 16.87 6.49 7.33
C PHE A 159 15.68 6.29 8.27
N LEU A 160 14.47 6.08 7.73
CA LEU A 160 13.30 5.80 8.56
C LEU A 160 13.46 4.50 9.35
N ASP A 161 14.03 3.45 8.75
CA ASP A 161 14.27 2.17 9.43
C ASP A 161 15.35 2.29 10.52
N GLU A 162 16.46 2.99 10.26
CA GLU A 162 17.59 3.13 11.19
C GLU A 162 17.26 4.02 12.41
N HIS A 163 16.30 4.93 12.26
CA HIS A 163 15.89 5.87 13.31
C HIS A 163 14.54 5.54 13.95
N ASP A 164 13.98 4.35 13.70
CA ASP A 164 12.66 3.95 14.18
C ASP A 164 11.56 4.99 13.83
N LEU A 165 11.64 5.59 12.64
CA LEU A 165 10.66 6.58 12.18
C LEU A 165 9.65 5.93 11.23
N VAL A 166 8.43 6.47 11.24
CA VAL A 166 7.35 6.09 10.32
C VAL A 166 6.71 7.37 9.81
N ASP A 167 6.37 7.40 8.53
CA ASP A 167 5.52 8.46 7.95
C ASP A 167 4.16 7.90 7.55
N GLU A 168 3.22 8.79 7.22
CA GLU A 168 1.86 8.39 6.82
C GLU A 168 1.83 7.42 5.63
N SER A 169 2.77 7.56 4.68
CA SER A 169 2.83 6.72 3.47
C SER A 169 3.34 5.30 3.75
N THR A 170 4.15 5.14 4.80
CA THR A 170 4.77 3.88 5.22
C THR A 170 3.95 3.14 6.28
N LEU A 171 3.01 3.81 6.97
CA LEU A 171 2.13 3.21 7.98
C LEU A 171 1.46 1.93 7.49
N LEU A 172 0.80 1.98 6.33
CA LEU A 172 0.09 0.82 5.77
C LEU A 172 1.03 -0.33 5.40
N ALA A 173 2.24 -0.03 4.95
CA ALA A 173 3.23 -1.04 4.61
C ALA A 173 3.75 -1.75 5.87
N ARG A 174 3.91 -1.02 6.99
CA ARG A 174 4.40 -1.56 8.26
C ARG A 174 3.33 -2.26 9.09
N ALA A 175 2.08 -1.78 9.05
CA ALA A 175 0.97 -2.35 9.82
C ALA A 175 0.63 -3.80 9.43
N GLY A 176 0.79 -4.17 8.15
CA GLY A 176 0.43 -5.51 7.66
C GLY A 176 1.28 -6.65 8.26
N PRO A 177 2.61 -6.67 8.02
CA PRO A 177 3.45 -7.79 8.45
C PRO A 177 3.78 -7.79 9.95
N GLY A 178 3.80 -6.62 10.61
CA GLY A 178 4.25 -6.48 12.01
C GLY A 178 3.14 -6.39 13.06
N TRP A 179 2.01 -5.76 12.75
CA TRP A 179 0.96 -5.49 13.77
C TRP A 179 -0.28 -6.36 13.56
N LEU A 180 -0.71 -6.55 12.31
CA LEU A 180 -1.92 -7.33 11.99
C LEU A 180 -1.69 -8.84 11.92
N ALA A 181 -0.44 -9.30 11.69
CA ALA A 181 -0.11 -10.72 11.55
C ALA A 181 0.35 -11.40 12.86
N GLY A 182 0.41 -10.68 13.99
CA GLY A 182 0.88 -11.20 15.28
C GLY A 182 2.38 -11.58 15.33
N GLY A 183 3.15 -11.27 14.28
CA GLY A 183 4.59 -11.48 14.23
C GLY A 183 5.34 -10.23 14.69
N ARG A 184 6.41 -10.39 15.48
CA ARG A 184 7.29 -9.27 15.87
C ARG A 184 7.62 -8.40 14.64
N PRO A 185 7.60 -7.05 14.76
CA PRO A 185 8.15 -6.20 13.72
C PRO A 185 9.63 -6.54 13.57
N GLY A 186 9.96 -7.28 12.52
CA GLY A 186 11.33 -7.41 12.06
C GLY A 186 11.70 -6.16 11.28
N PRO A 187 13.00 -5.80 11.21
CA PRO A 187 13.43 -4.66 10.41
C PRO A 187 12.87 -4.81 9.00
N HIS A 188 12.24 -3.73 8.50
CA HIS A 188 11.80 -3.68 7.13
C HIS A 188 13.03 -3.94 6.26
N ARG A 189 13.05 -5.07 5.56
CA ARG A 189 14.07 -5.33 4.55
C ARG A 189 13.52 -4.82 3.23
N PRO A 190 13.90 -3.63 2.74
CA PRO A 190 13.54 -3.22 1.40
C PRO A 190 14.03 -4.30 0.43
N GLY A 191 13.10 -4.85 -0.38
CA GLY A 191 13.40 -5.86 -1.40
C GLY A 191 13.06 -7.33 -1.09
N LEU A 192 12.65 -7.70 0.13
CA LEU A 192 12.34 -9.13 0.43
C LEU A 192 10.91 -9.55 0.12
N HIS A 193 9.93 -8.63 0.17
CA HIS A 193 8.55 -8.94 -0.21
C HIS A 193 8.36 -9.18 -1.72
N LEU A 194 9.20 -8.57 -2.58
CA LEU A 194 9.15 -8.75 -4.04
C LEU A 194 9.92 -9.99 -4.53
N ARG A 195 10.93 -10.47 -3.80
CA ARG A 195 11.63 -11.73 -4.13
C ARG A 195 10.81 -12.98 -3.80
N ALA A 196 9.98 -12.96 -2.76
CA ALA A 196 9.14 -14.10 -2.38
C ALA A 196 8.08 -14.44 -3.46
N LEU A 197 7.60 -13.44 -4.21
CA LEU A 197 6.71 -13.63 -5.36
C LEU A 197 7.38 -14.27 -6.57
N ARG A 198 8.72 -14.18 -6.72
CA ARG A 198 9.46 -14.89 -7.79
C ARG A 198 9.71 -16.36 -7.49
N ALA A 199 9.82 -16.76 -6.22
CA ALA A 199 10.10 -18.15 -5.86
C ALA A 199 8.89 -19.09 -6.06
N GLY A 200 7.67 -18.56 -6.04
CA GLY A 200 6.44 -19.34 -6.27
C GLY A 200 6.11 -19.60 -7.75
N ALA A 201 6.65 -18.80 -8.68
CA ALA A 201 6.35 -18.91 -10.11
C ALA A 201 7.26 -19.89 -10.87
N ALA A 202 8.32 -20.40 -10.25
CA ALA A 202 9.30 -21.29 -10.89
C ALA A 202 9.01 -22.81 -10.73
N ARG A 203 7.80 -23.18 -10.29
CA ARG A 203 7.35 -24.59 -10.25
C ARG A 203 6.08 -24.79 -11.07
N ALA A 204 6.15 -24.52 -12.36
CA ALA A 204 5.24 -25.09 -13.34
C ALA A 204 6.09 -25.79 -14.42
N GLY A 205 6.18 -27.12 -14.31
CA GLY A 205 6.83 -27.97 -15.30
C GLY A 205 6.09 -27.96 -16.66
N PRO A 206 6.73 -28.46 -17.73
CA PRO A 206 6.25 -28.28 -19.10
C PRO A 206 4.99 -29.11 -19.39
N HIS A 207 3.98 -28.47 -19.98
CA HIS A 207 2.79 -29.13 -20.50
C HIS A 207 3.10 -29.97 -21.77
N PRO A 208 2.49 -31.15 -21.96
CA PRO A 208 2.75 -32.02 -23.10
C PRO A 208 1.96 -31.61 -24.35
N ARG A 209 2.58 -31.83 -25.52
CA ARG A 209 2.00 -31.70 -26.85
C ARG A 209 0.92 -32.77 -27.05
N HIS A 210 -0.32 -32.37 -27.36
CA HIS A 210 -1.36 -33.31 -27.83
C HIS A 210 -1.39 -33.41 -29.36
N GLN A 211 -1.24 -34.66 -29.80
CA GLN A 211 -1.37 -35.15 -31.17
C GLN A 211 -2.79 -34.96 -31.70
N GLY A 212 -2.91 -34.47 -32.94
CA GLY A 212 -4.15 -34.49 -33.71
C GLY A 212 -4.46 -35.90 -34.21
N ALA A 213 -5.50 -36.51 -33.66
CA ALA A 213 -6.06 -37.77 -34.13
C ALA A 213 -7.06 -37.52 -35.27
N ARG A 214 -6.89 -38.31 -36.32
CA ARG A 214 -7.70 -38.42 -37.53
C ARG A 214 -9.15 -38.78 -37.21
N SER A 215 -10.10 -38.24 -37.97
CA SER A 215 -11.33 -38.98 -38.26
C SER A 215 -11.71 -38.80 -39.74
N ARG A 216 -11.84 -39.95 -40.41
CA ARG A 216 -12.28 -40.13 -41.79
C ARG A 216 -13.81 -40.14 -41.83
N VAL A 217 -14.41 -39.55 -42.85
CA VAL A 217 -15.78 -39.86 -43.30
C VAL A 217 -15.71 -40.20 -44.80
N PRO A 218 -16.39 -41.25 -45.29
CA PRO A 218 -16.14 -41.85 -46.60
C PRO A 218 -17.03 -41.31 -47.73
N LEU A 219 -16.56 -41.56 -48.94
CA LEU A 219 -17.16 -41.27 -50.25
C LEU A 219 -18.42 -42.11 -50.56
N ARG A 220 -19.41 -41.46 -51.16
CA ARG A 220 -20.35 -41.93 -52.21
C ARG A 220 -20.71 -40.65 -52.99
N GLY A 221 -20.56 -40.49 -54.30
CA GLY A 221 -20.56 -41.42 -55.42
C GLY A 221 -21.90 -41.27 -56.17
N SER A 222 -21.91 -40.55 -57.30
CA SER A 222 -22.53 -40.93 -58.60
C SER A 222 -23.05 -39.76 -59.45
N VAL A 223 -22.46 -39.65 -60.65
CA VAL A 223 -23.07 -39.53 -61.99
C VAL A 223 -23.84 -38.25 -62.36
N GLY A 224 -23.40 -37.67 -63.49
CA GLY A 224 -24.02 -36.58 -64.25
C GLY A 224 -22.99 -35.88 -65.11
#